data_AF-K9J1V4-F1
#
_entry.id   AF-K9J1V4-F1
#
_cell.length_a   1.000
_cell.length_b   1.000
_cell.length_c   1.000
_cell.angle_alpha   90.00
_cell.angle_beta   90.00
_cell.angle_gamma   90.00
#
_symmetry.space_group_name_H-M   'P 1'
#
loop_
_entity.id
_entity.type
_entity.pdbx_description
1 polymer ?
#
loop_
_entity_poly.entity_id
_entity_poly.type
_entity_poly.pdbx_seq_one_letter_code
_entity_poly.pdbx_strand_id
1 'polypeptide(L)'
;QFCQAKQKAALLELLHELYNFLATQAGNFECGNPEKLKSKCIPVTDAQEYIANATGSSSAKFEAALAWILSSNKDVGICLKGDDPSESVTAVDKVVCLESARPRMGVGCRLSRALLTAVTHVLIFFWCLAFLWGLLIFLKYRWRKLEEEEQAMYEMVKKIIDVVQDHYVDWEQDMERYPYVGILHVRDTLIPPQSRRRMKRVWDRAVEFLASNESRIQTESHRVAGEDMLVWRWTKPSSFSDSER
;
A
#
# COMPACT_ATOMS: atom_id res chain seq x y z
N GLN A 1 -6.63 -70.60 6.00
CA GLN A 1 -6.40 -69.32 5.28
C GLN A 1 -7.61 -68.37 5.32
N PHE A 2 -8.86 -68.86 5.26
CA PHE A 2 -10.08 -68.02 5.32
C PHE A 2 -10.22 -67.13 6.57
N CYS A 3 -9.85 -67.62 7.76
CA CYS A 3 -9.99 -66.85 9.01
C CYS A 3 -9.08 -65.61 9.09
N GLN A 4 -7.86 -65.70 8.56
CA GLN A 4 -6.91 -64.58 8.56
C GLN A 4 -7.36 -63.47 7.60
N ALA A 5 -7.92 -63.82 6.45
CA ALA A 5 -8.46 -62.85 5.51
C ALA A 5 -9.64 -62.08 6.10
N LYS A 6 -10.55 -62.79 6.79
CA LYS A 6 -11.71 -62.18 7.46
C LYS A 6 -11.31 -61.24 8.61
N GLN A 7 -10.29 -61.59 9.39
CA GLN A 7 -9.75 -60.71 10.44
C GLN A 7 -9.08 -59.46 9.87
N LYS A 8 -8.31 -59.59 8.79
CA LYS A 8 -7.69 -58.44 8.11
C LYS A 8 -8.73 -57.50 7.52
N ALA A 9 -9.81 -58.04 6.93
CA ALA A 9 -10.91 -57.23 6.40
C ALA A 9 -11.60 -56.41 7.51
N ALA A 10 -11.92 -57.05 8.64
CA ALA A 10 -12.54 -56.36 9.78
C ALA A 10 -11.62 -55.28 10.40
N LEU A 11 -10.30 -55.52 10.44
CA LEU A 11 -9.34 -54.51 10.90
C LEU A 11 -9.30 -53.31 9.94
N LEU A 12 -9.27 -53.56 8.63
CA LEU A 12 -9.25 -52.51 7.61
C LEU A 12 -10.53 -51.69 7.62
N GLU A 13 -11.68 -52.32 7.83
CA GLU A 13 -12.98 -51.64 7.95
C GLU A 13 -13.01 -50.71 9.16
N LEU A 14 -12.55 -51.17 10.33
CA LEU A 14 -12.43 -50.34 11.54
C LEU A 14 -11.49 -49.15 11.33
N LEU A 15 -10.32 -49.38 10.74
CA LEU A 15 -9.34 -48.33 10.44
C LEU A 15 -9.88 -47.32 9.43
N HIS A 16 -10.64 -47.78 8.43
CA HIS A 16 -11.26 -46.91 7.44
C HIS A 16 -12.30 -45.99 8.06
N GLU A 17 -13.15 -46.51 8.94
CA GLU A 17 -14.17 -45.73 9.63
C GLU A 17 -13.55 -44.72 10.60
N LEU A 18 -12.52 -45.14 11.34
CA LEU A 18 -11.75 -44.26 12.22
C LEU A 18 -11.09 -43.12 11.42
N TYR A 19 -10.46 -43.45 10.29
CA TYR A 19 -9.87 -42.44 9.41
C TYR A 19 -10.93 -41.46 8.89
N ASN A 20 -12.08 -41.94 8.43
CA ASN A 20 -13.14 -41.08 7.89
C ASN A 20 -13.69 -40.11 8.95
N PHE A 21 -13.87 -40.59 10.18
CA PHE A 21 -14.29 -39.76 11.31
C PHE A 21 -13.26 -38.66 11.61
N LEU A 22 -11.99 -39.04 11.81
CA LEU A 22 -10.91 -38.09 12.13
C LEU A 22 -10.67 -37.10 10.98
N ALA A 23 -10.79 -37.54 9.72
CA ALA A 23 -10.62 -36.69 8.54
C ALA A 23 -11.75 -35.66 8.42
N THR A 24 -12.99 -36.07 8.72
CA THR A 24 -14.17 -35.18 8.69
C THR A 24 -14.07 -34.13 9.79
N GLN A 25 -13.71 -34.53 11.01
CA GLN A 25 -13.58 -33.59 12.11
C GLN A 25 -12.46 -32.59 11.93
N ALA A 26 -11.30 -33.02 11.45
CA ALA A 26 -10.22 -32.10 11.09
C ALA A 26 -10.63 -31.14 9.96
N GLY A 27 -11.39 -31.63 8.97
CA GLY A 27 -11.94 -30.78 7.91
C GLY A 27 -12.92 -29.74 8.43
N ASN A 28 -13.81 -30.12 9.34
CA ASN A 28 -14.77 -29.22 10.00
C ASN A 28 -14.06 -28.16 10.85
N PHE A 29 -13.00 -28.55 11.57
CA PHE A 29 -12.17 -27.64 12.36
C PHE A 29 -11.54 -26.55 11.47
N GLU A 30 -10.94 -26.92 10.35
CA GLU A 30 -10.35 -25.96 9.39
C GLU A 30 -11.40 -25.07 8.71
N CYS A 31 -12.65 -25.51 8.64
CA CYS A 31 -13.76 -24.84 7.98
C CYS A 31 -14.59 -23.92 8.89
N GLY A 32 -14.07 -23.59 10.08
CA GLY A 32 -14.74 -22.68 11.02
C GLY A 32 -15.24 -23.34 12.31
N ASN A 33 -14.91 -24.63 12.51
CA ASN A 33 -15.10 -25.35 13.77
C ASN A 33 -16.56 -25.30 14.31
N PRO A 34 -17.54 -25.85 13.58
CA PRO A 34 -18.95 -25.84 13.99
C PRO A 34 -19.17 -26.54 15.35
N GLU A 35 -18.35 -27.54 15.66
CA GLU A 35 -18.43 -28.33 16.89
C GLU A 35 -17.63 -27.73 18.06
N LYS A 36 -17.00 -26.54 17.88
CA LYS A 36 -16.22 -25.84 18.91
C LYS A 36 -15.14 -26.72 19.57
N LEU A 37 -14.49 -27.60 18.81
CA LEU A 37 -13.36 -28.37 19.31
C LEU A 37 -12.26 -27.40 19.78
N LYS A 38 -11.66 -27.69 20.93
CA LYS A 38 -10.54 -26.88 21.45
C LYS A 38 -9.27 -27.03 20.62
N SER A 39 -9.11 -28.18 19.94
CA SER A 39 -7.95 -28.48 19.11
C SER A 39 -8.31 -29.47 18.02
N LYS A 40 -7.43 -29.63 17.03
CA LYS A 40 -7.54 -30.64 15.95
C LYS A 40 -7.36 -32.08 16.47
N CYS A 41 -6.86 -32.23 17.70
CA CYS A 41 -6.65 -33.51 18.37
C CYS A 41 -7.95 -33.98 19.04
N ILE A 42 -8.37 -35.20 18.71
CA ILE A 42 -9.58 -35.82 19.27
C ILE A 42 -9.15 -36.79 20.37
N PRO A 43 -9.72 -36.71 21.59
CA PRO A 43 -9.42 -37.65 22.67
C PRO A 43 -9.67 -39.10 22.24
N VAL A 44 -8.82 -40.02 22.70
CA VAL A 44 -8.96 -41.46 22.38
C VAL A 44 -10.31 -42.00 22.86
N THR A 45 -10.82 -41.51 23.99
CA THR A 45 -12.14 -41.87 24.53
C THR A 45 -13.27 -41.59 23.55
N ASP A 46 -13.26 -40.43 22.92
CA ASP A 46 -14.33 -39.96 22.04
C ASP A 46 -14.29 -40.72 20.71
N ALA A 47 -13.08 -40.99 20.20
CA ALA A 47 -12.88 -41.82 19.02
C ALA A 47 -13.30 -43.28 19.27
N GLN A 48 -13.01 -43.81 20.45
CA GLN A 48 -13.39 -45.16 20.84
C GLN A 48 -14.92 -45.29 20.96
N GLU A 49 -15.59 -44.32 21.58
CA GLU A 49 -17.05 -44.29 21.70
C GLU A 49 -17.72 -44.24 20.32
N TYR A 50 -17.21 -43.41 19.41
CA TYR A 50 -17.71 -43.34 18.03
C TYR A 50 -17.57 -44.68 17.30
N ILE A 51 -16.41 -45.33 17.40
CA ILE A 51 -16.13 -46.60 16.71
C ILE A 51 -16.89 -47.78 17.34
N ALA A 52 -17.13 -47.73 18.65
CA ALA A 52 -18.00 -48.69 19.32
C ALA A 52 -19.44 -48.59 18.78
N ASN A 53 -19.95 -47.37 18.57
CA ASN A 53 -21.28 -47.14 18.01
C ASN A 53 -21.38 -47.50 16.52
N ALA A 54 -20.39 -47.12 15.70
CA ALA A 54 -20.43 -47.30 14.25
C ALA A 54 -20.21 -48.76 13.82
N THR A 55 -19.28 -49.49 14.44
CA THR A 55 -18.87 -50.84 14.01
C THR A 55 -19.28 -51.93 14.99
N GLY A 56 -19.80 -51.58 16.18
CA GLY A 56 -20.06 -52.55 17.25
C GLY A 56 -18.78 -53.24 17.78
N SER A 57 -17.63 -52.58 17.63
CA SER A 57 -16.33 -53.15 17.97
C SER A 57 -16.04 -53.04 19.47
N SER A 58 -15.31 -54.02 20.02
CA SER A 58 -14.92 -54.02 21.44
C SER A 58 -13.66 -53.20 21.67
N SER A 59 -13.46 -52.69 22.90
CA SER A 59 -12.24 -51.98 23.33
C SER A 59 -10.96 -52.73 22.90
N ALA A 60 -10.93 -54.04 23.11
CA ALA A 60 -9.78 -54.87 22.75
C ALA A 60 -9.46 -54.87 21.24
N LYS A 61 -10.47 -54.78 20.37
CA LYS A 61 -10.25 -54.69 18.91
C LYS A 61 -9.70 -53.32 18.51
N PHE A 62 -10.16 -52.27 19.19
CA PHE A 62 -9.69 -50.91 18.98
C PHE A 62 -8.23 -50.75 19.45
N GLU A 63 -7.88 -51.21 20.65
CA GLU A 63 -6.50 -51.22 21.15
C GLU A 63 -5.57 -52.06 20.27
N ALA A 64 -6.02 -53.21 19.79
CA ALA A 64 -5.26 -54.01 18.83
C ALA A 64 -5.03 -53.28 17.51
N ALA A 65 -5.98 -52.46 17.05
CA ALA A 65 -5.81 -51.62 15.87
C ALA A 65 -4.80 -50.49 16.10
N LEU A 66 -4.82 -49.85 17.27
CA LEU A 66 -3.81 -48.84 17.65
C LEU A 66 -2.41 -49.45 17.75
N ALA A 67 -2.28 -50.62 18.38
CA ALA A 67 -1.02 -51.37 18.45
C ALA A 67 -0.52 -51.76 17.05
N TRP A 68 -1.44 -52.10 16.14
CA TRP A 68 -1.09 -52.36 14.75
C TRP A 68 -0.58 -51.10 14.04
N ILE A 69 -1.19 -49.94 14.24
CA ILE A 69 -0.71 -48.67 13.67
C ILE A 69 0.71 -48.34 14.20
N LEU A 70 0.97 -48.53 15.50
CA LEU A 70 2.29 -48.27 16.09
C LEU A 70 3.38 -49.20 15.55
N SER A 71 3.05 -50.46 15.27
CA SER A 71 4.01 -51.46 14.78
C SER A 71 4.16 -51.47 13.26
N SER A 72 3.12 -51.10 12.53
CA SER A 72 3.09 -51.01 11.08
C SER A 72 3.60 -49.63 10.69
N ASN A 73 4.90 -49.51 10.39
CA ASN A 73 5.56 -48.30 9.88
C ASN A 73 5.02 -47.90 8.48
N LYS A 74 3.71 -47.65 8.40
CA LYS A 74 2.93 -47.30 7.22
C LYS A 74 2.09 -46.09 7.56
N ASP A 75 2.08 -45.10 6.68
CA ASP A 75 1.21 -43.96 6.81
C ASP A 75 -0.24 -44.35 6.46
N VAL A 76 -1.04 -44.58 7.51
CA VAL A 76 -2.49 -44.86 7.40
C VAL A 76 -3.30 -43.55 7.39
N GLY A 77 -2.63 -42.39 7.51
CA GLY A 77 -3.28 -41.08 7.62
C GLY A 77 -3.87 -40.78 9.00
N ILE A 78 -3.56 -41.60 10.01
CA ILE A 78 -3.94 -41.43 11.42
C ILE A 78 -2.66 -41.20 12.23
N CYS A 79 -2.58 -40.05 12.90
CA CYS A 79 -1.48 -39.68 13.77
C CYS A 79 -1.87 -39.89 15.23
N LEU A 80 -1.04 -40.65 15.96
CA LEU A 80 -1.17 -40.91 17.39
C LEU A 80 -0.32 -39.90 18.15
N LYS A 81 -0.93 -39.14 19.06
CA LYS A 81 -0.25 -38.12 19.86
C LYS A 81 -0.35 -38.43 21.36
N GLY A 82 0.78 -38.32 22.04
CA GLY A 82 0.87 -38.45 23.49
C GLY A 82 0.64 -37.12 24.21
N ASP A 83 0.95 -37.09 25.50
CA ASP A 83 0.88 -35.89 26.35
C ASP A 83 1.82 -34.78 25.84
N ASP A 84 3.04 -35.19 25.44
CA ASP A 84 4.02 -34.30 24.83
C ASP A 84 3.96 -34.36 23.29
N PRO A 85 3.65 -33.26 22.59
CA PRO A 85 3.50 -33.24 21.14
C PRO A 85 4.82 -33.44 20.36
N SER A 86 5.98 -33.43 21.04
CA SER A 86 7.30 -33.61 20.44
C SER A 86 7.85 -35.04 20.52
N GLU A 87 7.26 -35.92 21.33
CA GLU A 87 7.74 -37.30 21.51
C GLU A 87 6.88 -38.30 20.72
N SER A 88 7.54 -39.19 19.97
CA SER A 88 6.84 -40.26 19.26
C SER A 88 6.34 -41.31 20.24
N VAL A 89 5.04 -41.62 20.21
CA VAL A 89 4.42 -42.57 21.13
C VAL A 89 4.90 -43.99 20.85
N THR A 90 5.43 -44.68 21.88
CA THR A 90 5.94 -46.06 21.78
C THR A 90 4.99 -47.12 22.34
N ALA A 91 3.93 -46.72 23.06
CA ALA A 91 2.94 -47.62 23.69
C ALA A 91 1.51 -47.08 23.57
N VAL A 92 0.53 -47.97 23.44
CA VAL A 92 -0.90 -47.61 23.29
C VAL A 92 -1.41 -46.82 24.50
N ASP A 93 -0.97 -47.16 25.71
CA ASP A 93 -1.38 -46.52 26.98
C ASP A 93 -0.95 -45.05 27.09
N LYS A 94 0.00 -44.62 26.26
CA LYS A 94 0.50 -43.24 26.19
C LYS A 94 -0.20 -42.41 25.10
N VAL A 95 -1.13 -42.98 24.34
CA VAL A 95 -1.88 -42.25 23.31
C VAL A 95 -2.99 -41.45 24.00
N VAL A 96 -2.87 -40.13 23.98
CA VAL A 96 -3.86 -39.21 24.57
C VAL A 96 -4.88 -38.78 23.52
N CYS A 97 -4.42 -38.56 22.28
CA CYS A 97 -5.27 -38.08 21.21
C CYS A 97 -4.90 -38.61 19.83
N LEU A 98 -5.90 -38.56 18.95
CA LEU A 98 -5.86 -38.99 17.56
C LEU A 98 -6.05 -37.78 16.66
N GLU A 99 -5.25 -37.68 15.60
CA GLU A 99 -5.36 -36.64 14.59
C GLU A 99 -5.33 -37.25 13.19
N SER A 100 -6.09 -36.69 12.24
CA SER A 100 -5.94 -37.07 10.83
C SER A 100 -4.82 -36.28 10.16
N ALA A 101 -3.98 -36.99 9.41
CA ALA A 101 -2.94 -36.38 8.59
C ALA A 101 -3.53 -35.62 7.39
N ARG A 102 -4.71 -36.04 6.92
CA ARG A 102 -5.41 -35.43 5.78
C ARG A 102 -6.84 -35.02 6.16
N PRO A 103 -7.08 -33.72 6.37
CA PRO A 103 -8.43 -33.21 6.63
C PRO A 103 -9.29 -33.31 5.36
N ARG A 104 -10.54 -33.75 5.52
CA ARG A 104 -11.52 -33.83 4.44
C ARG A 104 -12.49 -32.67 4.56
N MET A 105 -12.22 -31.60 3.82
CA MET A 105 -13.07 -30.40 3.82
C MET A 105 -14.40 -30.65 3.08
N GLY A 106 -15.51 -30.22 3.68
CA GLY A 106 -16.82 -30.24 3.04
C GLY A 106 -16.89 -29.35 1.79
N VAL A 107 -17.76 -29.70 0.84
CA VAL A 107 -17.88 -28.98 -0.46
C VAL A 107 -18.26 -27.51 -0.27
N GLY A 108 -19.14 -27.20 0.70
CA GLY A 108 -19.55 -25.83 1.00
C GLY A 108 -18.40 -24.94 1.48
N CYS A 109 -17.51 -25.47 2.33
CA CYS A 109 -16.32 -24.75 2.80
C CYS A 109 -15.30 -24.52 1.68
N ARG A 110 -15.12 -25.50 0.80
CA ARG A 110 -14.25 -25.35 -0.37
C ARG A 110 -14.77 -24.26 -1.30
N LEU A 111 -16.08 -24.24 -1.53
CA LEU A 111 -16.73 -23.25 -2.40
C LEU A 111 -16.71 -21.85 -1.76
N SER A 112 -17.03 -21.72 -0.48
CA SER A 112 -17.01 -20.42 0.20
C SER A 112 -15.61 -19.81 0.22
N ARG A 113 -14.58 -20.62 0.49
CA ARG A 113 -13.18 -20.16 0.47
C ARG A 113 -12.72 -19.77 -0.93
N ALA A 114 -13.10 -20.55 -1.95
CA ALA A 114 -12.81 -20.22 -3.34
C ALA A 114 -13.50 -18.92 -3.78
N LEU A 115 -14.79 -18.75 -3.45
CA LEU A 115 -15.55 -17.54 -3.75
C LEU A 115 -15.00 -16.32 -3.03
N LEU A 116 -14.69 -16.43 -1.74
CA LEU A 116 -14.10 -15.33 -0.96
C LEU A 116 -12.76 -14.89 -1.57
N THR A 117 -11.91 -15.85 -1.92
CA THR A 117 -10.61 -15.58 -2.55
C THR A 117 -10.79 -14.92 -3.92
N ALA A 118 -11.71 -15.41 -4.74
CA ALA A 118 -12.00 -14.79 -6.03
C ALA A 118 -12.50 -13.34 -5.87
N VAL A 119 -13.43 -13.11 -4.94
CA VAL A 119 -13.97 -11.78 -4.65
C VAL A 119 -12.89 -10.84 -4.14
N THR A 120 -12.02 -11.27 -3.21
CA THR A 120 -10.94 -10.42 -2.70
C THR A 120 -9.95 -10.04 -3.79
N HIS A 121 -9.56 -10.98 -4.66
CA HIS A 121 -8.69 -10.68 -5.80
C HIS A 121 -9.32 -9.67 -6.77
N VAL A 122 -10.61 -9.84 -7.10
CA VAL A 122 -11.35 -8.91 -7.96
C VAL A 122 -11.43 -7.52 -7.32
N LEU A 123 -11.74 -7.43 -6.02
CA LEU A 123 -11.78 -6.16 -5.31
C LEU A 123 -10.40 -5.47 -5.31
N ILE A 124 -9.32 -6.20 -5.00
CA ILE A 124 -7.96 -5.66 -5.01
C ILE A 124 -7.60 -5.11 -6.39
N PHE A 125 -7.96 -5.83 -7.46
CA PHE A 125 -7.72 -5.36 -8.83
C PHE A 125 -8.40 -4.01 -9.10
N PHE A 126 -9.68 -3.86 -8.73
CA PHE A 126 -10.39 -2.60 -8.88
C PHE A 126 -9.81 -1.47 -8.01
N TRP A 127 -9.41 -1.76 -6.78
CA TRP A 127 -8.74 -0.79 -5.90
C TRP A 127 -7.41 -0.30 -6.49
N CYS A 128 -6.60 -1.21 -7.05
CA CYS A 128 -5.37 -0.84 -7.73
C CYS A 128 -5.63 0.03 -8.96
N LEU A 129 -6.63 -0.30 -9.77
CA LEU A 129 -6.99 0.48 -10.94
C LEU A 129 -7.46 1.89 -10.56
N ALA A 130 -8.33 2.01 -9.56
CA ALA A 130 -8.82 3.28 -9.04
C ALA A 130 -7.67 4.14 -8.48
N PHE A 131 -6.75 3.53 -7.73
CA PHE A 131 -5.56 4.21 -7.20
C PHE A 131 -4.66 4.72 -8.32
N LEU A 132 -4.38 3.90 -9.33
CA LEU A 132 -3.58 4.29 -10.49
C LEU A 132 -4.22 5.46 -11.24
N TRP A 133 -5.53 5.41 -11.45
CA TRP A 133 -6.29 6.49 -12.08
C TRP A 133 -6.25 7.79 -11.26
N GLY A 134 -6.45 7.69 -9.95
CA GLY A 134 -6.34 8.82 -9.03
C GLY A 134 -4.95 9.46 -9.06
N LEU A 135 -3.90 8.64 -9.09
CA LEU A 135 -2.52 9.11 -9.20
C LEU A 135 -2.26 9.86 -10.51
N LEU A 136 -2.75 9.35 -11.64
CA LEU A 136 -2.60 10.02 -12.94
C LEU A 136 -3.30 11.38 -12.96
N ILE A 137 -4.52 11.47 -12.42
CA ILE A 137 -5.24 12.75 -12.29
C ILE A 137 -4.47 13.71 -11.39
N PHE A 138 -3.96 13.23 -10.25
CA PHE A 138 -3.18 14.04 -9.33
C PHE A 138 -1.90 14.59 -9.97
N LEU A 139 -1.14 13.76 -10.69
CA LEU A 139 0.05 14.19 -11.41
C LEU A 139 -0.28 15.21 -12.51
N LYS A 140 -1.35 14.97 -13.28
CA LYS A 140 -1.83 15.92 -14.29
C LYS A 140 -2.24 17.26 -13.68
N TYR A 141 -2.90 17.23 -12.53
CA TYR A 141 -3.27 18.43 -11.77
C TYR A 141 -2.03 19.18 -11.27
N ARG A 142 -1.06 18.48 -10.69
CA ARG A 142 0.22 19.04 -10.23
C ARG A 142 1.01 19.69 -11.36
N TRP A 143 1.07 19.02 -12.52
CA TRP A 143 1.75 19.52 -13.70
C TRP A 143 1.12 20.80 -14.21
N ARG A 144 -0.20 20.81 -14.40
CA ARG A 144 -0.95 22.01 -14.81
C ARG A 144 -0.75 23.15 -13.82
N LYS A 145 -0.77 22.86 -12.52
CA LYS A 145 -0.60 23.88 -11.49
C LYS A 145 0.77 24.54 -11.57
N LEU A 146 1.81 23.77 -11.88
CA LEU A 146 3.16 24.29 -12.06
C LEU A 146 3.25 25.18 -13.31
N GLU A 147 2.67 24.74 -14.44
CA GLU A 147 2.60 25.55 -15.66
C GLU A 147 1.85 26.87 -15.45
N GLU A 148 0.72 26.86 -14.73
CA GLU A 148 -0.01 28.08 -14.37
C GLU A 148 0.83 29.06 -13.52
N GLU A 149 1.62 28.54 -12.57
CA GLU A 149 2.49 29.36 -11.72
C GLU A 149 3.67 29.96 -12.52
N GLU A 150 4.25 29.20 -13.45
CA GLU A 150 5.30 29.70 -14.33
C GLU A 150 4.77 30.75 -15.32
N GLN A 151 3.61 30.51 -15.93
CA GLN A 151 2.97 31.47 -16.83
C GLN A 151 2.64 32.77 -16.10
N ALA A 152 2.09 32.70 -14.89
CA ALA A 152 1.78 33.88 -14.09
C ALA A 152 3.05 34.67 -13.71
N MET A 153 4.16 33.98 -13.45
CA MET A 153 5.46 34.61 -13.21
C MET A 153 5.96 35.33 -14.46
N TYR A 154 5.98 34.68 -15.63
CA TYR A 154 6.44 35.30 -16.87
C TYR A 154 5.55 36.48 -17.31
N GLU A 155 4.24 36.37 -17.14
CA GLU A 155 3.31 37.49 -17.39
C GLU A 155 3.61 38.67 -16.46
N MET A 156 3.92 38.39 -15.18
CA MET A 156 4.29 39.43 -14.22
C MET A 156 5.62 40.10 -14.59
N VAL A 157 6.64 39.32 -14.96
CA VAL A 157 7.93 39.81 -15.45
C VAL A 157 7.73 40.72 -16.65
N LYS A 158 6.92 40.31 -17.63
CA LYS A 158 6.63 41.13 -18.81
C LYS A 158 6.00 42.48 -18.43
N LYS A 159 4.99 42.48 -17.56
CA LYS A 159 4.36 43.72 -17.07
C LYS A 159 5.32 44.64 -16.34
N ILE A 160 6.27 44.08 -15.58
CA ILE A 160 7.33 44.88 -14.93
C ILE A 160 8.24 45.51 -15.98
N ILE A 161 8.69 44.74 -16.96
CA ILE A 161 9.54 45.21 -18.06
C ILE A 161 8.85 46.35 -18.81
N ASP A 162 7.57 46.19 -19.15
CA ASP A 162 6.79 47.20 -19.87
C ASP A 162 6.75 48.53 -19.08
N VAL A 163 6.45 48.49 -17.78
CA VAL A 163 6.41 49.71 -16.93
C VAL A 163 7.77 50.39 -16.82
N VAL A 164 8.85 49.63 -16.64
CA VAL A 164 10.20 50.20 -16.53
C VAL A 164 10.67 50.77 -17.88
N GLN A 165 10.32 50.10 -18.98
CA GLN A 165 10.63 50.54 -20.33
C GLN A 165 9.85 51.82 -20.69
N ASP A 166 8.55 51.88 -20.40
CA ASP A 166 7.72 53.06 -20.66
C ASP A 166 8.26 54.28 -19.89
N HIS A 167 8.58 54.11 -18.60
CA HIS A 167 9.19 55.18 -17.82
C HIS A 167 10.56 55.62 -18.36
N TYR A 168 11.36 54.70 -18.90
CA TYR A 168 12.61 55.05 -19.55
C TYR A 168 12.38 55.90 -20.81
N VAL A 169 11.37 55.57 -21.62
CA VAL A 169 10.97 56.34 -22.81
C VAL A 169 10.47 57.73 -22.42
N ASP A 170 9.66 57.83 -21.37
CA ASP A 170 9.15 59.11 -20.85
C ASP A 170 10.29 60.00 -20.33
N TRP A 171 11.29 59.41 -19.67
CA TRP A 171 12.50 60.12 -19.28
C TRP A 171 13.32 60.60 -20.49
N GLU A 172 13.46 59.78 -21.54
CA GLU A 172 14.18 60.15 -22.77
C GLU A 172 13.48 61.30 -23.53
N GLN A 173 12.17 61.46 -23.34
CA GLN A 173 11.36 62.57 -23.89
C GLN A 173 11.28 63.80 -22.98
N ASP A 174 12.13 63.88 -21.93
CA ASP A 174 12.15 64.96 -20.92
C ASP A 174 10.81 65.11 -20.15
N MET A 175 9.93 64.11 -20.15
CA MET A 175 8.67 64.11 -19.39
C MET A 175 8.89 63.72 -17.92
N GLU A 176 9.90 62.89 -17.65
CA GLU A 176 10.25 62.44 -16.30
C GLU A 176 11.61 62.96 -15.84
N ARG A 177 11.77 63.15 -14.53
CA ARG A 177 12.96 63.81 -13.97
C ARG A 177 14.17 62.89 -13.82
N TYR A 178 13.95 61.59 -13.62
CA TYR A 178 15.00 60.63 -13.27
C TYR A 178 14.93 59.37 -14.14
N PRO A 179 16.06 58.70 -14.44
CA PRO A 179 16.10 57.50 -15.28
C PRO A 179 15.81 56.18 -14.53
N TYR A 180 15.22 56.23 -13.33
CA TYR A 180 14.99 55.06 -12.48
C TYR A 180 13.60 55.09 -11.82
N VAL A 181 13.06 53.90 -11.51
CA VAL A 181 11.74 53.73 -10.89
C VAL A 181 11.84 52.94 -9.59
N GLY A 182 11.16 53.36 -8.53
CA GLY A 182 11.10 52.60 -7.29
C GLY A 182 10.36 51.26 -7.44
N ILE A 183 10.94 50.16 -6.94
CA ILE A 183 10.34 48.82 -7.01
C ILE A 183 8.96 48.79 -6.33
N LEU A 184 8.84 49.49 -5.21
CA LEU A 184 7.57 49.63 -4.46
C LEU A 184 6.50 50.33 -5.28
N HIS A 185 6.87 51.35 -6.07
CA HIS A 185 5.95 52.07 -6.94
C HIS A 185 5.44 51.17 -8.06
N VAL A 186 6.33 50.45 -8.75
CA VAL A 186 5.95 49.51 -9.82
C VAL A 186 5.01 48.42 -9.29
N ARG A 187 5.30 47.86 -8.12
CA ARG A 187 4.42 46.87 -7.48
C ARG A 187 3.02 47.43 -7.23
N ASP A 188 2.95 48.64 -6.71
CA ASP A 188 1.70 49.26 -6.31
C ASP A 188 0.86 49.71 -7.52
N THR A 189 1.50 50.02 -8.65
CA THR A 189 0.86 50.25 -9.96
C THR A 189 0.34 48.95 -10.58
N LEU A 190 1.10 47.85 -10.50
CA LEU A 190 0.74 46.57 -11.12
C LEU A 190 -0.21 45.70 -10.29
N ILE A 191 -0.17 45.83 -8.96
CA ILE A 191 -0.90 44.94 -8.02
C ILE A 191 -1.82 45.78 -7.12
N PRO A 192 -3.15 45.74 -7.34
CA PRO A 192 -4.07 46.46 -6.48
C PRO A 192 -4.04 45.91 -5.05
N PRO A 193 -4.40 46.72 -4.04
CA PRO A 193 -4.26 46.36 -2.63
C PRO A 193 -4.99 45.06 -2.26
N GLN A 194 -6.11 44.76 -2.93
CA GLN A 194 -6.92 43.56 -2.71
C GLN A 194 -6.20 42.25 -3.09
N SER A 195 -5.36 42.27 -4.15
CA SER A 195 -4.68 41.06 -4.65
C SER A 195 -3.26 40.88 -4.11
N ARG A 196 -2.72 41.83 -3.34
CA ARG A 196 -1.34 41.81 -2.82
C ARG A 196 -0.98 40.51 -2.11
N ARG A 197 -1.86 39.98 -1.24
CA ARG A 197 -1.58 38.73 -0.51
C ARG A 197 -1.46 37.52 -1.45
N ARG A 198 -2.32 37.44 -2.46
CA ARG A 198 -2.35 36.33 -3.43
C ARG A 198 -1.16 36.40 -4.38
N MET A 199 -0.84 37.60 -4.88
CA MET A 199 0.20 37.80 -5.88
C MET A 199 1.60 37.94 -5.30
N LYS A 200 1.76 38.12 -3.97
CA LYS A 200 3.06 38.27 -3.32
C LYS A 200 4.07 37.20 -3.74
N ARG A 201 3.68 35.92 -3.75
CA ARG A 201 4.59 34.82 -4.17
C ARG A 201 5.03 34.92 -5.62
N VAL A 202 4.12 35.34 -6.51
CA VAL A 202 4.42 35.53 -7.93
C VAL A 202 5.33 36.74 -8.12
N TRP A 203 5.06 37.83 -7.41
CA TRP A 203 5.88 39.04 -7.40
C TRP A 203 7.31 38.76 -6.92
N ASP A 204 7.48 38.15 -5.75
CA ASP A 204 8.79 37.88 -5.17
C ASP A 204 9.63 37.00 -6.12
N ARG A 205 9.02 35.95 -6.70
CA ARG A 205 9.67 35.07 -7.69
C ARG A 205 9.99 35.80 -9.01
N ALA A 206 9.14 36.70 -9.46
CA ALA A 206 9.38 37.52 -10.65
C ALA A 206 10.54 38.50 -10.45
N VAL A 207 10.63 39.14 -9.29
CA VAL A 207 11.76 40.03 -8.93
C VAL A 207 13.08 39.25 -8.86
N GLU A 208 13.06 38.05 -8.26
CA GLU A 208 14.23 37.17 -8.23
C GLU A 208 14.66 36.71 -9.62
N PHE A 209 13.70 36.36 -10.49
CA PHE A 209 13.96 36.02 -11.89
C PHE A 209 14.56 37.20 -12.66
N LEU A 210 14.03 38.41 -12.49
CA LEU A 210 14.58 39.62 -13.12
C LEU A 210 16.03 39.87 -12.68
N ALA A 211 16.30 39.82 -11.38
CA ALA A 211 17.64 40.07 -10.85
C ALA A 211 18.70 39.03 -11.30
N SER A 212 18.28 37.79 -11.57
CA SER A 212 19.18 36.70 -11.94
C SER A 212 19.32 36.48 -13.45
N ASN A 213 18.27 36.76 -14.22
CA ASN A 213 18.19 36.31 -15.61
C ASN A 213 17.89 37.44 -16.62
N GLU A 214 17.43 38.62 -16.18
CA GLU A 214 17.14 39.76 -17.07
C GLU A 214 18.25 40.80 -16.98
N SER A 215 18.98 41.00 -18.09
CA SER A 215 20.13 41.92 -18.12
C SER A 215 19.75 43.37 -18.43
N ARG A 216 18.54 43.60 -18.98
CA ARG A 216 18.03 44.93 -19.39
C ARG A 216 17.60 45.81 -18.21
N ILE A 217 17.42 45.23 -17.03
CA ILE A 217 16.98 45.95 -15.83
C ILE A 217 18.00 45.72 -14.73
N GLN A 218 18.59 46.81 -14.23
CA GLN A 218 19.50 46.77 -13.10
C GLN A 218 18.77 47.18 -11.82
N THR A 219 18.94 46.41 -10.75
CA THR A 219 18.47 46.79 -9.41
C THR A 219 19.55 47.59 -8.71
N GLU A 220 19.27 48.84 -8.37
CA GLU A 220 20.18 49.76 -7.68
C GLU A 220 19.54 50.23 -6.36
N SER A 221 20.36 50.59 -5.37
CA SER A 221 19.88 51.23 -4.13
C SER A 221 20.16 52.72 -4.22
N HIS A 222 19.11 53.54 -4.18
CA HIS A 222 19.21 55.00 -4.25
C HIS A 222 18.61 55.64 -3.01
N ARG A 223 19.25 56.71 -2.52
CA ARG A 223 18.78 57.44 -1.36
C ARG A 223 17.77 58.51 -1.79
N VAL A 224 16.49 58.22 -1.66
CA VAL A 224 15.38 59.10 -2.04
C VAL A 224 14.77 59.69 -0.76
N ALA A 225 14.71 61.02 -0.65
CA ALA A 225 14.18 61.73 0.52
C ALA A 225 14.84 61.34 1.87
N GLY A 226 16.10 60.88 1.85
CA GLY A 226 16.85 60.51 3.04
C GLY A 226 16.80 59.02 3.42
N GLU A 227 15.94 58.22 2.77
CA GLU A 227 15.83 56.77 2.94
C GLU A 227 16.43 56.02 1.75
N ASP A 228 17.06 54.86 2.01
CA ASP A 228 17.58 53.99 0.97
C ASP A 228 16.44 53.16 0.37
N MET A 229 16.18 53.35 -0.92
CA MET A 229 15.12 52.67 -1.67
C MET A 229 15.72 51.87 -2.81
N LEU A 230 15.21 50.65 -2.99
CA LEU A 230 15.54 49.84 -4.16
C LEU A 230 14.78 50.37 -5.38
N VAL A 231 15.53 50.64 -6.44
CA VAL A 231 15.03 51.17 -7.70
C VAL A 231 15.48 50.27 -8.86
N TRP A 232 14.70 50.27 -9.93
CA TRP A 232 15.02 49.66 -11.20
C TRP A 232 15.44 50.72 -12.20
N ARG A 233 16.52 50.43 -12.92
CA ARG A 233 17.06 51.25 -14.00
C ARG A 233 17.13 50.43 -15.28
N TRP A 234 16.66 51.01 -16.38
CA TRP A 234 16.82 50.40 -17.70
C TRP A 234 18.27 50.53 -18.17
N THR A 235 18.90 49.42 -18.52
CA THR A 235 20.23 49.39 -19.12
C THR A 235 20.06 49.35 -20.64
N LYS A 236 20.48 50.42 -21.32
CA LYS A 236 20.63 50.37 -22.78
C LYS A 236 21.66 49.27 -23.09
N PRO A 237 21.41 48.34 -24.03
CA PRO A 237 22.46 47.44 -24.49
C PRO A 237 23.61 48.31 -24.96
N SER A 238 24.77 48.18 -24.30
CA SER A 238 25.92 48.99 -24.63
C SER A 238 26.38 48.57 -26.02
N SER A 239 26.14 49.41 -27.02
CA SER A 239 26.89 49.40 -28.27
C SER A 239 28.32 49.93 -28.05
N PHE A 240 28.96 49.49 -26.97
CA PHE A 240 30.37 49.77 -26.70
C PHE A 240 31.19 48.78 -27.52
N SER A 241 32.26 49.11 -28.24
CA SER A 241 32.86 50.37 -28.71
C SER A 241 33.99 49.89 -29.62
N ASP A 242 33.77 49.82 -30.93
CA ASP A 242 34.80 49.40 -31.90
C ASP A 242 35.60 50.62 -32.42
N SER A 243 35.94 51.53 -31.51
CA SER A 243 36.73 52.71 -31.83
C SER A 243 37.65 53.08 -30.66
N GLU A 244 38.68 52.27 -30.48
CA GLU A 244 40.00 52.69 -29.96
C GLU A 244 40.97 51.49 -30.05
N ARG A 245 41.60 51.33 -31.22
CA ARG A 245 42.93 50.75 -31.35
C ARG A 245 43.67 51.44 -32.49
#